data_AF-A0A165KQ62-F1
#
_entry.id   AF-A0A165KQ62-F1
#
_cell.length_a   1.000
_cell.length_b   1.000
_cell.length_c   1.000
_cell.angle_alpha   90.00
_cell.angle_beta   90.00
_cell.angle_gamma   90.00
#
_symmetry.space_group_name_H-M   'P 1'
#
loop_
_entity.id
_entity.type
_entity.pdbx_description
1 polymer ?
#
loop_
_entity_poly.entity_id
_entity_poly.type
_entity_poly.pdbx_seq_one_letter_code
_entity_poly.pdbx_strand_id
1 'polypeptide(L)'
;YSRVDAIREAFGDAVHKHVTTGTGLTYSSGTVKPDGAVVASQAEVGRFKPVSCITEVKNEVGMDGCDPLAQAECVYVAIYSSAEAKAFRATCCCPALLIGMAGPSIIVSGAVFTDQLIAQALTSYVYVIPRPALGEYSPLARAMCEVARLFRALKACIEDLNKYYEKVAQNMKEATNPNLPRRSGRLAKSTLLPCLPPPVFIGPYFSEYRDSAGQEFTLQYVRRLAADFSSNAIYLAKARGPKKQEVDVVVKFTEKYGADAHRLAYKHGFAPELRFCDKVDSIGMRVVVMDYVNGYMATVPLAATTASSLRKAVETLHADDFVFGDLREPNVMIAGDGNVKLIDFDWSGRVGEVRYPYDIALDEDPAEFLYGWHPEVHGGELITKEHDTHMTERLVQQRKSR
;
A
#
# COMPACT_ATOMS: atom_id res chain seq x y z
N TYR A 1 28.59 2.71 -28.75
CA TYR A 1 27.81 1.46 -28.70
C TYR A 1 26.54 1.76 -27.94
N SER A 2 25.37 1.62 -28.55
CA SER A 2 24.10 1.86 -27.88
C SER A 2 23.65 0.57 -27.21
N ARG A 3 23.54 0.59 -25.89
CA ARG A 3 23.14 -0.58 -25.10
C ARG A 3 21.72 -1.02 -25.43
N VAL A 4 20.83 -0.07 -25.68
CA VAL A 4 19.45 -0.33 -26.11
C VAL A 4 19.44 -1.07 -27.44
N ASP A 5 20.26 -0.66 -28.42
CA ASP A 5 20.35 -1.36 -29.71
C ASP A 5 20.84 -2.79 -29.56
N ALA A 6 21.79 -3.03 -28.64
CA ALA A 6 22.37 -4.35 -28.40
C ALA A 6 21.39 -5.36 -27.81
N ILE A 7 20.43 -4.92 -26.99
CA ILE A 7 19.47 -5.80 -26.32
C ILE A 7 18.11 -5.86 -27.02
N ARG A 8 17.88 -4.99 -28.02
CA ARG A 8 16.54 -4.77 -28.59
C ARG A 8 15.90 -6.03 -29.15
N GLU A 9 16.64 -6.79 -29.94
CA GLU A 9 16.13 -8.01 -30.58
C GLU A 9 15.81 -9.07 -29.52
N ALA A 10 16.81 -9.45 -28.73
CA ALA A 10 16.67 -10.49 -27.71
C ALA A 10 15.58 -10.17 -26.67
N PHE A 11 15.53 -8.94 -26.16
CA PHE A 11 14.54 -8.55 -25.16
C PHE A 11 13.16 -8.31 -25.78
N GLY A 12 13.13 -7.78 -27.00
CA GLY A 12 11.91 -7.60 -27.79
C GLY A 12 11.19 -8.91 -28.09
N ASP A 13 11.94 -9.94 -28.48
CA ASP A 13 11.40 -11.26 -28.79
C ASP A 13 10.96 -12.02 -27.53
N ALA A 14 11.71 -11.90 -26.44
CA ALA A 14 11.42 -12.60 -25.20
C ALA A 14 10.24 -11.99 -24.41
N VAL A 15 10.10 -10.66 -24.43
CA VAL A 15 9.10 -9.94 -23.63
C VAL A 15 8.06 -9.24 -24.49
N HIS A 16 8.45 -8.19 -25.21
CA HIS A 16 7.55 -7.45 -26.08
C HIS A 16 8.35 -6.56 -27.04
N LYS A 17 8.00 -6.53 -28.34
CA LYS A 17 8.75 -5.79 -29.39
C LYS A 17 9.03 -4.31 -29.09
N HIS A 18 8.19 -3.67 -28.26
CA HIS A 18 8.34 -2.26 -27.87
C HIS A 18 9.01 -2.03 -26.50
N VAL A 19 9.40 -3.09 -25.79
CA VAL A 19 9.99 -3.00 -24.44
C VAL A 19 11.29 -2.19 -24.39
N THR A 20 12.02 -2.09 -25.50
CA THR A 20 13.23 -1.27 -25.67
C THR A 20 13.21 -0.53 -27.01
N THR A 21 12.02 -0.15 -27.45
CA THR A 21 11.84 0.72 -28.63
C THR A 21 11.45 2.10 -28.15
N GLY A 22 12.40 3.04 -28.23
CA GLY A 22 12.19 4.42 -27.84
C GLY A 22 10.99 5.02 -28.56
N THR A 23 9.99 5.44 -27.79
CA THR A 23 8.75 6.02 -28.29
C THR A 23 8.60 7.42 -27.73
N GLY A 24 8.50 8.42 -28.60
CA GLY A 24 8.18 9.78 -28.18
C GLY A 24 6.73 9.86 -27.73
N LEU A 25 6.51 10.06 -26.43
CA LEU A 25 5.19 10.22 -25.85
C LEU A 25 4.95 11.71 -25.59
N THR A 26 4.12 12.33 -26.43
CA THR A 26 3.84 13.77 -26.39
C THR A 26 2.47 14.04 -25.80
N TYR A 27 2.44 14.91 -24.79
CA TYR A 27 1.24 15.40 -24.10
C TYR A 27 1.28 16.93 -24.06
N SER A 28 0.18 17.56 -23.63
CA SER A 28 0.12 19.02 -23.50
C SER A 28 1.17 19.60 -22.54
N SER A 29 1.64 18.80 -21.57
CA SER A 29 2.68 19.18 -20.60
C SER A 29 4.10 19.03 -21.11
N GLY A 30 4.32 18.34 -22.24
CA GLY A 30 5.66 18.10 -22.77
C GLY A 30 5.79 16.75 -23.48
N THR A 31 7.02 16.42 -23.89
CA THR A 31 7.34 15.12 -24.49
C THR A 31 8.33 14.37 -23.62
N VAL A 32 8.01 13.12 -23.29
CA VAL A 32 8.93 12.18 -22.65
C VAL A 32 9.37 11.11 -23.64
N LYS A 33 10.62 10.66 -23.52
CA LYS A 33 11.25 9.71 -24.44
C LYS A 33 11.98 8.62 -23.64
N PRO A 34 11.26 7.64 -23.08
CA PRO A 34 11.91 6.51 -22.45
C PRO A 34 12.64 5.65 -23.49
N ASP A 35 13.64 4.88 -23.04
CA ASP A 35 14.35 3.91 -23.90
C ASP A 35 13.43 2.82 -24.44
N GLY A 36 12.33 2.52 -23.74
CA GLY A 36 11.24 1.69 -24.22
C GLY A 36 9.90 2.00 -23.57
N ALA A 37 8.82 1.81 -24.33
CA ALA A 37 7.46 1.94 -23.83
C ALA A 37 6.51 0.98 -24.53
N VAL A 38 5.71 0.24 -23.76
CA VAL A 38 4.62 -0.56 -24.30
C VAL A 38 3.31 0.18 -24.10
N VAL A 39 2.67 0.51 -25.22
CA VAL A 39 1.41 1.25 -25.27
C VAL A 39 0.25 0.29 -25.60
N ALA A 40 -0.79 0.28 -24.78
CA ALA A 40 -2.03 -0.46 -25.00
C ALA A 40 -2.85 0.23 -26.12
N SER A 41 -2.38 0.11 -27.36
CA SER A 41 -2.86 0.91 -28.49
C SER A 41 -4.34 0.68 -28.83
N GLN A 42 -4.89 -0.49 -28.52
CA GLN A 42 -6.31 -0.81 -28.72
C GLN A 42 -7.22 -0.17 -27.66
N ALA A 43 -6.64 0.33 -26.56
CA ALA A 43 -7.34 0.98 -25.46
C ALA A 43 -7.43 2.51 -25.61
N GLU A 44 -7.30 3.04 -26.84
CA GLU A 44 -7.35 4.49 -27.07
C GLU A 44 -8.73 5.08 -26.71
N VAL A 45 -8.71 6.13 -25.89
CA VAL A 45 -9.89 6.96 -25.55
C VAL A 45 -9.50 8.43 -25.67
N GLY A 46 -10.22 9.16 -26.53
CA GLY A 46 -9.87 10.54 -26.86
C GLY A 46 -8.56 10.61 -27.61
N ARG A 47 -7.55 11.27 -27.02
CA ARG A 47 -6.17 11.35 -27.54
C ARG A 47 -5.16 10.59 -26.70
N PHE A 48 -5.63 9.82 -25.71
CA PHE A 48 -4.76 9.13 -24.77
C PHE A 48 -4.74 7.63 -25.04
N LYS A 49 -3.52 7.07 -25.01
CA LYS A 49 -3.27 5.63 -25.06
C LYS A 49 -2.57 5.23 -23.77
N PRO A 50 -3.14 4.32 -22.96
CA PRO A 50 -2.50 3.86 -21.74
C PRO A 50 -1.15 3.19 -22.01
N VAL A 51 -0.21 3.38 -21.10
CA VAL A 51 1.14 2.79 -21.14
C VAL A 51 1.22 1.71 -20.07
N SER A 52 1.45 0.46 -20.49
CA SER A 52 1.50 -0.71 -19.60
C SER A 52 2.91 -1.05 -19.14
N CYS A 53 3.94 -0.60 -19.85
CA CYS A 53 5.34 -0.82 -19.47
C CYS A 53 6.22 0.35 -19.89
N ILE A 54 7.15 0.75 -19.03
CA ILE A 54 8.18 1.78 -19.28
C ILE A 54 9.54 1.17 -18.98
N THR A 55 10.53 1.40 -19.84
CA THR A 55 11.88 0.86 -19.68
C THR A 55 12.91 1.96 -19.81
N GLU A 56 13.88 1.97 -18.91
CA GLU A 56 15.05 2.86 -18.94
C GLU A 56 16.33 2.03 -18.75
N VAL A 57 17.34 2.35 -19.55
CA VAL A 57 18.56 1.56 -19.66
C VAL A 57 19.79 2.46 -19.47
N LYS A 58 20.59 2.15 -18.46
CA LYS A 58 21.88 2.79 -18.20
C LYS A 58 23.03 1.82 -18.41
N ASN A 59 24.21 2.38 -18.70
CA ASN A 59 25.41 1.58 -18.85
C ASN A 59 25.79 0.91 -17.52
N GLU A 60 25.74 1.64 -16.41
CA GLU A 60 26.01 1.17 -15.05
C GLU A 60 25.23 2.00 -14.03
N VAL A 61 25.13 1.51 -12.79
CA VAL A 61 24.48 2.27 -11.69
C VAL A 61 25.20 3.61 -11.48
N GLY A 62 24.44 4.70 -11.43
CA GLY A 62 24.97 6.06 -11.22
C GLY A 62 25.49 6.76 -12.48
N MET A 63 25.45 6.12 -13.65
CA MET A 63 25.77 6.76 -14.94
C MET A 63 24.65 7.70 -15.39
N ASP A 64 25.01 8.73 -16.16
CA ASP A 64 24.09 9.71 -16.76
C ASP A 64 23.26 10.53 -15.75
N GLY A 65 23.68 10.55 -14.48
CA GLY A 65 23.12 11.43 -13.44
C GLY A 65 21.77 11.00 -12.87
N CYS A 66 21.25 9.82 -13.25
CA CYS A 66 19.99 9.29 -12.72
C CYS A 66 19.99 7.76 -12.64
N ASP A 67 19.31 7.23 -11.65
CA ASP A 67 18.95 5.82 -11.58
C ASP A 67 17.89 5.48 -12.65
N PRO A 68 18.02 4.39 -13.42
CA PRO A 68 17.07 4.05 -14.48
C PRO A 68 15.65 3.84 -13.94
N LEU A 69 15.49 3.24 -12.76
CA LEU A 69 14.17 2.99 -12.20
C LEU A 69 13.51 4.30 -11.76
N ALA A 70 14.25 5.17 -11.08
CA ALA A 70 13.78 6.51 -10.74
C ALA A 70 13.41 7.33 -12.00
N GLN A 71 14.18 7.20 -13.08
CA GLN A 71 13.84 7.85 -14.35
C GLN A 71 12.52 7.27 -14.93
N ALA A 72 12.33 5.95 -14.90
CA ALA A 72 11.10 5.31 -15.35
C ALA A 72 9.88 5.75 -14.52
N GLU A 73 10.07 5.95 -13.20
CA GLU A 73 9.06 6.53 -12.31
C GLU A 73 8.71 7.97 -12.72
N CYS A 74 9.70 8.82 -13.01
CA CYS A 74 9.45 10.17 -13.51
C CYS A 74 8.67 10.16 -14.84
N VAL A 75 8.97 9.22 -15.74
CA VAL A 75 8.23 9.05 -17.00
C VAL A 75 6.78 8.63 -16.72
N TYR A 76 6.56 7.69 -15.81
CA TYR A 76 5.22 7.27 -15.38
C TYR A 76 4.42 8.45 -14.80
N VAL A 77 5.03 9.22 -13.90
CA VAL A 77 4.45 10.44 -13.31
C VAL A 77 4.06 11.43 -14.41
N ALA A 78 4.95 11.69 -15.37
CA ALA A 78 4.70 12.64 -16.46
C ALA A 78 3.53 12.19 -17.36
N ILE A 79 3.45 10.90 -17.69
CA ILE A 79 2.37 10.32 -18.49
C ILE A 79 1.03 10.42 -17.76
N TYR A 80 0.96 9.88 -16.55
CA TYR A 80 -0.30 9.72 -15.84
C TYR A 80 -0.73 10.94 -15.06
N SER A 81 0.10 11.97 -14.89
CA SER A 81 -0.33 13.28 -14.40
C SER A 81 -0.85 14.20 -15.52
N SER A 82 -0.71 13.81 -16.78
CA SER A 82 -1.16 14.60 -17.94
C SER A 82 -2.68 14.84 -17.93
N ALA A 83 -3.12 15.86 -18.67
CA ALA A 83 -4.55 16.16 -18.81
C ALA A 83 -5.26 15.04 -19.60
N GLU A 84 -4.56 14.45 -20.56
CA GLU A 84 -5.02 13.40 -21.45
C GLU A 84 -5.33 12.10 -20.70
N ALA A 85 -4.55 11.78 -19.66
CA ALA A 85 -4.76 10.59 -18.82
C ALA A 85 -5.95 10.74 -17.84
N LYS A 86 -6.61 11.90 -17.75
CA LYS A 86 -7.64 12.19 -16.72
C LYS A 86 -8.80 11.20 -16.72
N ALA A 87 -9.26 10.77 -17.89
CA ALA A 87 -10.36 9.80 -18.00
C ALA A 87 -9.99 8.45 -17.39
N PHE A 88 -8.77 7.98 -17.63
CA PHE A 88 -8.26 6.73 -17.06
C PHE A 88 -8.07 6.83 -15.55
N ARG A 89 -7.50 7.93 -15.04
CA ARG A 89 -7.36 8.17 -13.60
C ARG A 89 -8.69 8.18 -12.86
N ALA A 90 -9.74 8.70 -13.50
CA ALA A 90 -11.09 8.71 -12.92
C ALA A 90 -11.75 7.33 -12.88
N THR A 91 -11.20 6.34 -13.58
CA THR A 91 -11.84 5.03 -13.77
C THR A 91 -11.01 3.88 -13.20
N CYS A 92 -9.69 4.02 -13.12
CA CYS A 92 -8.78 2.96 -12.68
C CYS A 92 -7.46 3.51 -12.12
N CYS A 93 -6.72 2.65 -11.43
CA CYS A 93 -5.42 3.00 -10.84
C CYS A 93 -4.26 3.10 -11.84
N CYS A 94 -4.51 3.06 -13.15
CA CYS A 94 -3.48 3.21 -14.18
C CYS A 94 -2.19 2.35 -13.95
N PRO A 95 -2.32 1.01 -13.78
CA PRO A 95 -1.18 0.15 -13.46
C PRO A 95 -0.17 0.04 -14.62
N ALA A 96 1.12 0.17 -14.31
CA ALA A 96 2.21 -0.03 -15.26
C ALA A 96 3.40 -0.76 -14.63
N LEU A 97 4.14 -1.50 -15.45
CA LEU A 97 5.45 -2.03 -15.09
C LEU A 97 6.55 -1.00 -15.40
N LEU A 98 7.50 -0.83 -14.49
CA LEU A 98 8.68 -0.01 -14.67
C LEU A 98 9.90 -0.92 -14.66
N ILE A 99 10.66 -0.93 -15.76
CA ILE A 99 11.84 -1.76 -15.92
C ILE A 99 13.06 -0.85 -15.91
N GLY A 100 13.91 -1.04 -14.90
CA GLY A 100 15.23 -0.41 -14.83
C GLY A 100 16.31 -1.41 -15.23
N MET A 101 17.24 -0.99 -16.08
CA MET A 101 18.43 -1.78 -16.40
C MET A 101 19.68 -0.96 -16.15
N ALA A 102 20.61 -1.48 -15.35
CA ALA A 102 21.90 -0.87 -15.09
C ALA A 102 22.95 -1.97 -14.99
N GLY A 103 24.04 -1.84 -15.76
CA GLY A 103 25.04 -2.90 -15.81
C GLY A 103 24.37 -4.24 -16.19
N PRO A 104 24.84 -5.39 -15.70
CA PRO A 104 24.21 -6.69 -15.93
C PRO A 104 22.93 -6.94 -15.11
N SER A 105 22.29 -5.91 -14.57
CA SER A 105 21.18 -6.07 -13.63
C SER A 105 19.88 -5.54 -14.22
N ILE A 106 18.78 -6.25 -13.96
CA ILE A 106 17.41 -5.86 -14.29
C ILE A 106 16.63 -5.72 -12.99
N ILE A 107 15.93 -4.62 -12.81
CA ILE A 107 14.97 -4.42 -11.73
C ILE A 107 13.60 -4.10 -12.32
N VAL A 108 12.56 -4.63 -11.69
CA VAL A 108 11.16 -4.41 -12.10
C VAL A 108 10.39 -3.87 -10.91
N SER A 109 9.72 -2.73 -11.11
CA SER A 109 8.73 -2.16 -10.21
C SER A 109 7.34 -2.16 -10.84
N GLY A 110 6.31 -2.12 -9.99
CA GLY A 110 4.95 -1.80 -10.39
C GLY A 110 4.61 -0.39 -9.94
N ALA A 111 3.88 0.35 -10.79
CA ALA A 111 3.39 1.68 -10.48
C ALA A 111 1.88 1.79 -10.66
N VAL A 112 1.22 2.51 -9.75
CA VAL A 112 -0.21 2.80 -9.78
C VAL A 112 -0.48 4.26 -9.38
N PHE A 113 -1.58 4.80 -9.88
CA PHE A 113 -2.09 6.13 -9.61
C PHE A 113 -3.41 6.01 -8.83
N THR A 114 -3.35 6.11 -7.51
CA THR A 114 -4.52 6.08 -6.61
C THR A 114 -4.79 7.49 -6.04
N ASP A 115 -5.12 7.57 -4.75
CA ASP A 115 -5.05 8.81 -3.96
C ASP A 115 -3.64 9.42 -3.93
N GLN A 116 -2.62 8.59 -4.11
CA GLN A 116 -1.23 8.97 -4.31
C GLN A 116 -0.61 8.15 -5.44
N LEU A 117 0.54 8.57 -5.95
CA LEU A 117 1.32 7.77 -6.86
C LEU A 117 2.16 6.78 -6.06
N ILE A 118 2.00 5.50 -6.33
CA ILE A 118 2.72 4.42 -5.64
C ILE A 118 3.56 3.69 -6.67
N ALA A 119 4.86 3.65 -6.45
CA ALA A 119 5.79 2.79 -7.18
C ALA A 119 6.54 1.91 -6.19
N GLN A 120 6.58 0.60 -6.44
CA GLN A 120 7.25 -0.36 -5.56
C GLN A 120 7.97 -1.44 -6.37
N ALA A 121 9.16 -1.81 -5.91
CA ALA A 121 9.94 -2.89 -6.49
C ALA A 121 9.20 -4.23 -6.33
N LEU A 122 8.96 -4.92 -7.44
CA LEU A 122 8.39 -6.27 -7.48
C LEU A 122 9.49 -7.34 -7.47
N THR A 123 10.73 -6.92 -7.72
CA THR A 123 11.92 -7.77 -7.78
C THR A 123 13.09 -7.04 -7.14
N SER A 124 14.03 -7.78 -6.56
CA SER A 124 15.38 -7.27 -6.36
C SER A 124 16.10 -7.15 -7.71
N TYR A 125 17.31 -6.58 -7.74
CA TYR A 125 18.16 -6.62 -8.92
C TYR A 125 18.44 -8.08 -9.36
N VAL A 126 17.83 -8.49 -10.46
CA VAL A 126 18.07 -9.78 -11.12
C VAL A 126 19.33 -9.64 -11.96
N TYR A 127 20.37 -10.37 -11.56
CA TYR A 127 21.69 -10.31 -12.17
C TYR A 127 21.78 -11.33 -13.32
N VAL A 128 21.98 -10.86 -14.55
CA VAL A 128 21.91 -11.72 -15.76
C VAL A 128 23.18 -12.54 -16.01
N ILE A 129 24.30 -12.17 -15.37
CA ILE A 129 25.58 -12.88 -15.54
C ILE A 129 25.63 -14.08 -14.57
N PRO A 130 25.99 -15.30 -15.03
CA PRO A 130 26.15 -16.46 -14.17
C PRO A 130 27.08 -16.22 -12.98
N ARG A 131 26.61 -16.50 -11.76
CA ARG A 131 27.39 -16.40 -10.52
C ARG A 131 27.56 -17.77 -9.86
N PRO A 132 28.74 -18.07 -9.28
CA PRO A 132 28.91 -19.24 -8.41
C PRO A 132 27.82 -19.26 -7.34
N ALA A 133 27.21 -20.41 -7.13
CA ALA A 133 26.21 -20.60 -6.09
C ALA A 133 26.28 -22.03 -5.54
N LEU A 134 25.81 -22.18 -4.31
CA LEU A 134 25.56 -23.48 -3.70
C LEU A 134 24.28 -24.06 -4.33
N GLY A 135 24.34 -25.28 -4.85
CA GLY A 135 23.17 -25.97 -5.41
C GLY A 135 23.52 -27.01 -6.48
N GLU A 136 22.50 -27.72 -6.96
CA GLU A 136 22.64 -28.82 -7.92
C GLU A 136 22.77 -28.35 -9.39
N TYR A 137 22.34 -27.12 -9.70
CA TYR A 137 22.39 -26.56 -11.05
C TYR A 137 23.71 -25.81 -11.31
N SER A 138 24.20 -25.87 -12.57
CA SER A 138 25.32 -25.04 -12.98
C SER A 138 24.98 -23.54 -12.87
N PRO A 139 25.97 -22.66 -12.63
CA PRO A 139 25.76 -21.21 -12.57
C PRO A 139 25.00 -20.65 -13.78
N LEU A 140 25.29 -21.17 -14.97
CA LEU A 140 24.63 -20.77 -16.21
C LEU A 140 23.17 -21.20 -16.23
N ALA A 141 22.88 -22.47 -15.93
CA ALA A 141 21.51 -22.99 -15.92
C ALA A 141 20.61 -22.23 -14.93
N ARG A 142 21.16 -21.87 -13.76
CA ARG A 142 20.44 -21.09 -12.76
C ARG A 142 20.10 -19.68 -13.25
N ALA A 143 21.09 -18.96 -13.80
CA ALA A 143 20.87 -17.62 -14.36
C ALA A 143 19.87 -17.65 -15.52
N MET A 144 19.97 -18.65 -16.41
CA MET A 144 19.02 -18.86 -17.50
C MET A 144 17.59 -19.05 -16.97
N CYS A 145 17.39 -19.92 -15.97
CA CYS A 145 16.07 -20.15 -15.39
C CYS A 145 15.48 -18.90 -14.72
N GLU A 146 16.31 -18.15 -13.99
CA GLU A 146 15.88 -16.93 -13.30
C GLU A 146 15.46 -15.84 -14.30
N VAL A 147 16.30 -15.56 -15.30
CA VAL A 147 16.03 -14.56 -16.35
C VAL A 147 14.84 -15.00 -17.24
N ALA A 148 14.76 -16.28 -17.61
CA ALA A 148 13.64 -16.78 -18.42
C ALA A 148 12.31 -16.69 -17.66
N ARG A 149 12.30 -16.96 -16.34
CA ARG A 149 11.10 -16.79 -15.51
C ARG A 149 10.70 -15.32 -15.43
N LEU A 150 11.65 -14.41 -15.25
CA LEU A 150 11.41 -12.97 -15.25
C LEU A 150 10.79 -12.52 -16.58
N PHE A 151 11.38 -12.90 -17.71
CA PHE A 151 10.89 -12.52 -19.04
C PHE A 151 9.51 -13.09 -19.33
N ARG A 152 9.26 -14.35 -18.96
CA ARG A 152 7.94 -14.96 -19.10
C ARG A 152 6.89 -14.22 -18.26
N ALA A 153 7.23 -13.85 -17.03
CA ALA A 153 6.34 -13.09 -16.15
C ALA A 153 6.05 -11.69 -16.72
N LEU A 154 7.09 -10.96 -17.15
CA LEU A 154 6.93 -9.66 -17.79
C LEU A 154 6.03 -9.73 -19.02
N LYS A 155 6.25 -10.71 -19.91
CA LYS A 155 5.43 -10.92 -21.09
C LYS A 155 3.95 -11.12 -20.73
N ALA A 156 3.67 -12.05 -19.81
CA ALA A 156 2.31 -12.33 -19.37
C ALA A 156 1.64 -11.11 -18.72
N CYS A 157 2.35 -10.42 -17.83
CA CYS A 157 1.82 -9.23 -17.16
C CYS A 157 1.54 -8.08 -18.15
N ILE A 158 2.41 -7.84 -19.14
CA ILE A 158 2.19 -6.82 -20.17
C ILE A 158 0.96 -7.17 -21.01
N GLU A 159 0.80 -8.43 -21.40
CA GLU A 159 -0.37 -8.90 -22.14
C GLU A 159 -1.67 -8.71 -21.33
N ASP A 160 -1.64 -9.04 -20.04
CA ASP A 160 -2.79 -8.90 -19.16
C ASP A 160 -3.12 -7.43 -18.86
N LEU A 161 -2.12 -6.56 -18.70
CA LEU A 161 -2.33 -5.12 -18.58
C LEU A 161 -2.94 -4.52 -19.84
N ASN A 162 -2.49 -4.94 -21.03
CA ASN A 162 -3.08 -4.48 -22.29
C ASN A 162 -4.56 -4.88 -22.40
N LYS A 163 -4.90 -6.14 -22.11
CA LYS A 163 -6.30 -6.62 -22.07
C LYS A 163 -7.13 -5.88 -21.03
N TYR A 164 -6.55 -5.61 -19.87
CA TYR A 164 -7.18 -4.83 -18.81
C TYR A 164 -7.55 -3.42 -19.30
N TYR A 165 -6.60 -2.72 -19.92
CA TYR A 165 -6.86 -1.38 -20.46
C TYR A 165 -7.87 -1.39 -21.60
N GLU A 166 -7.86 -2.42 -22.46
CA GLU A 166 -8.89 -2.59 -23.51
C GLU A 166 -10.29 -2.68 -22.91
N LYS A 167 -10.47 -3.49 -21.85
CA LYS A 167 -11.74 -3.61 -21.13
C LYS A 167 -12.15 -2.28 -20.47
N VAL A 168 -11.22 -1.58 -19.85
CA VAL A 168 -11.48 -0.25 -19.26
C VAL A 168 -11.94 0.74 -20.34
N ALA A 169 -11.25 0.78 -21.48
CA ALA A 169 -11.59 1.66 -22.58
C ALA A 169 -12.95 1.32 -23.22
N GLN A 170 -13.29 0.03 -23.34
CA GLN A 170 -14.61 -0.41 -23.80
C GLN A 170 -15.71 0.10 -22.87
N ASN A 171 -15.57 -0.11 -21.56
CA ASN A 171 -16.55 0.36 -20.57
C ASN A 171 -16.75 1.89 -20.63
N MET A 172 -15.67 2.66 -20.82
CA MET A 172 -15.75 4.12 -20.98
C MET A 172 -16.54 4.52 -22.23
N LYS A 173 -16.28 3.86 -23.36
CA LYS A 173 -16.96 4.11 -24.65
C LYS A 173 -18.46 3.75 -24.57
N GLU A 174 -18.80 2.67 -23.88
CA GLU A 174 -20.19 2.27 -23.65
C GLU A 174 -20.94 3.28 -22.77
N ALA A 175 -20.31 3.76 -21.70
CA ALA A 175 -20.90 4.77 -20.80
C ALA A 175 -21.18 6.12 -21.49
N THR A 176 -20.48 6.42 -22.59
CA THR A 176 -20.68 7.63 -23.41
C THR A 176 -21.68 7.45 -24.55
N ASN A 177 -22.19 6.25 -24.82
CA ASN A 177 -23.11 6.00 -25.93
C ASN A 177 -24.55 6.42 -25.59
N PRO A 178 -25.13 7.45 -26.25
CA PRO A 178 -26.47 7.96 -25.94
C PRO A 178 -27.61 7.02 -26.33
N ASN A 179 -27.35 5.92 -27.06
CA ASN A 179 -28.39 5.03 -27.61
C ASN A 179 -28.63 3.74 -26.82
N LEU A 180 -27.94 3.50 -25.69
CA LEU A 180 -28.19 2.36 -24.81
C LEU A 180 -29.21 2.73 -23.71
N PRO A 181 -30.22 1.90 -23.42
CA PRO A 181 -31.21 2.22 -22.39
C PRO A 181 -30.52 2.33 -21.02
N ARG A 182 -30.43 3.56 -20.50
CA ARG A 182 -29.99 3.84 -19.13
C ARG A 182 -30.84 3.01 -18.17
N ARG A 183 -30.22 2.07 -17.44
CA ARG A 183 -30.88 1.41 -16.30
C ARG A 183 -31.39 2.50 -15.35
N SER A 184 -32.70 2.53 -15.20
CA SER A 184 -33.47 3.65 -14.67
C SER A 184 -33.17 3.96 -13.20
N GLY A 185 -32.76 5.20 -12.93
CA GLY A 185 -33.07 5.94 -11.72
C GLY A 185 -33.52 7.33 -12.15
N ARG A 186 -34.80 7.66 -11.93
CA ARG A 186 -35.37 8.97 -12.31
C ARG A 186 -34.66 10.08 -11.54
N LEU A 187 -34.05 11.04 -12.23
CA LEU A 187 -33.86 12.41 -11.76
C LEU A 187 -33.76 13.36 -12.95
N ALA A 188 -34.29 14.56 -12.74
CA ALA A 188 -34.83 15.47 -13.73
C ALA A 188 -33.82 16.04 -14.74
N LYS A 189 -34.38 16.48 -15.88
CA LYS A 189 -33.71 17.28 -16.93
C LYS A 189 -32.96 18.46 -16.31
N SER A 190 -31.63 18.41 -16.38
CA SER A 190 -30.76 19.59 -16.24
C SER A 190 -29.68 19.50 -17.31
N THR A 191 -29.59 20.57 -18.11
CA THR A 191 -28.53 20.90 -19.06
C THR A 191 -27.18 20.92 -18.36
N LEU A 192 -26.45 19.80 -18.32
CA LEU A 192 -25.08 19.75 -17.80
C LEU A 192 -24.25 18.71 -18.55
N LEU A 193 -22.97 19.05 -18.73
CA LEU A 193 -21.83 18.26 -19.22
C LEU A 193 -21.95 16.75 -18.90
N PRO A 194 -21.28 15.83 -19.63
CA PRO A 194 -21.22 14.44 -19.21
C PRO A 194 -20.62 14.38 -17.81
N CYS A 195 -21.49 14.25 -16.80
CA CYS A 195 -21.11 14.14 -15.41
C CYS A 195 -20.34 12.82 -15.32
N LEU A 196 -19.00 12.90 -15.33
CA LEU A 196 -18.18 11.80 -14.85
C LEU A 196 -18.77 11.40 -13.48
N PRO A 197 -18.98 10.10 -13.23
CA PRO A 197 -19.39 9.65 -11.91
C PRO A 197 -18.46 10.25 -10.86
N PRO A 198 -18.96 10.58 -9.65
CA PRO A 198 -18.10 11.10 -8.59
C PRO A 198 -16.89 10.17 -8.42
N PRO A 199 -15.68 10.72 -8.18
CA PRO A 199 -14.47 9.93 -8.16
C PRO A 199 -14.63 8.78 -7.15
N VAL A 200 -14.63 7.56 -7.66
CA VAL A 200 -14.63 6.36 -6.82
C VAL A 200 -13.24 6.26 -6.24
N PHE A 201 -13.12 6.24 -4.91
CA PHE A 201 -11.84 5.97 -4.27
C PHE A 201 -11.32 4.61 -4.75
N ILE A 202 -10.15 4.60 -5.39
CA ILE A 202 -9.54 3.37 -5.88
C ILE A 202 -8.79 2.74 -4.71
N GLY A 203 -9.48 1.85 -4.01
CA GLY A 203 -8.96 1.16 -2.85
C GLY A 203 -8.08 -0.06 -3.19
N PRO A 204 -7.50 -0.68 -2.17
CA PRO A 204 -6.76 -1.94 -2.29
C PRO A 204 -7.56 -3.06 -2.97
N TYR A 205 -6.84 -4.04 -3.53
CA TYR A 205 -7.41 -5.22 -4.18
C TYR A 205 -8.22 -6.12 -3.21
N PHE A 206 -7.81 -6.19 -1.94
CA PHE A 206 -8.49 -6.96 -0.91
C PHE A 206 -9.90 -6.42 -0.69
N SER A 207 -10.91 -7.12 -1.21
CA SER A 207 -12.29 -6.60 -1.25
C SER A 207 -13.28 -7.50 -0.54
N GLU A 208 -12.83 -8.61 0.03
CA GLU A 208 -13.69 -9.57 0.72
C GLU A 208 -12.94 -10.29 1.84
N TYR A 209 -13.67 -10.68 2.89
CA TYR A 209 -13.16 -11.52 3.96
C TYR A 209 -14.27 -12.40 4.53
N ARG A 210 -13.88 -13.44 5.28
CA ARG A 210 -14.79 -14.26 6.09
C ARG A 210 -14.50 -14.02 7.56
N ASP A 211 -15.54 -13.80 8.35
CA ASP A 211 -15.41 -13.67 9.80
C ASP A 211 -15.20 -15.03 10.48
N SER A 212 -15.08 -15.03 11.81
CA SER A 212 -14.92 -16.24 12.63
C SER A 212 -16.12 -17.20 12.58
N ALA A 213 -17.31 -16.72 12.19
CA ALA A 213 -18.50 -17.53 11.99
C ALA A 213 -18.61 -18.07 10.54
N GLY A 214 -17.64 -17.76 9.67
CA GLY A 214 -17.64 -18.14 8.26
C GLY A 214 -18.57 -17.29 7.39
N GLN A 215 -19.06 -16.17 7.90
CA GLN A 215 -19.88 -15.24 7.14
C GLN A 215 -19.02 -14.37 6.23
N GLU A 216 -19.43 -14.27 4.96
CA GLU A 216 -18.73 -13.47 3.95
C GLU A 216 -19.14 -12.00 4.01
N PHE A 217 -18.13 -11.13 3.92
CA PHE A 217 -18.28 -9.68 3.87
C PHE A 217 -17.57 -9.12 2.65
N THR A 218 -18.22 -8.19 1.95
CA THR A 218 -17.59 -7.39 0.90
C THR A 218 -17.23 -6.01 1.42
N LEU A 219 -16.07 -5.49 1.03
CA LEU A 219 -15.54 -4.20 1.42
C LEU A 219 -15.72 -3.16 0.32
N GLN A 220 -16.25 -2.00 0.70
CA GLN A 220 -16.27 -0.82 -0.15
C GLN A 220 -15.38 0.26 0.50
N TYR A 221 -14.19 0.48 -0.06
CA TYR A 221 -13.26 1.48 0.45
C TYR A 221 -13.79 2.90 0.25
N VAL A 222 -13.58 3.74 1.26
CA VAL A 222 -14.04 5.13 1.31
C VAL A 222 -12.87 6.09 1.16
N ARG A 223 -11.81 5.92 1.97
CA ARG A 223 -10.61 6.77 1.97
C ARG A 223 -9.46 6.15 2.74
N ARG A 224 -8.24 6.65 2.52
CA ARG A 224 -7.09 6.42 3.42
C ARG A 224 -7.27 7.22 4.71
N LEU A 225 -6.86 6.66 5.84
CA LEU A 225 -6.94 7.31 7.15
C LEU A 225 -5.65 8.08 7.49
N ALA A 226 -4.48 7.52 7.19
CA ALA A 226 -3.17 8.12 7.43
C ALA A 226 -2.56 8.67 6.14
N ALA A 227 -3.23 9.63 5.49
CA ALA A 227 -2.83 10.12 4.18
C ALA A 227 -1.45 10.81 4.15
N ASP A 228 -1.02 11.38 5.27
CA ASP A 228 0.28 12.06 5.40
C ASP A 228 1.45 11.08 5.55
N PHE A 229 1.17 9.80 5.84
CA PHE A 229 2.17 8.75 6.02
C PHE A 229 2.03 7.73 4.89
N SER A 230 2.79 7.91 3.82
CA SER A 230 2.70 7.10 2.60
C SER A 230 2.96 5.60 2.83
N SER A 231 3.74 5.25 3.87
CA SER A 231 4.00 3.87 4.31
C SER A 231 2.81 3.22 5.03
N ASN A 232 1.87 4.00 5.56
CA ASN A 232 0.74 3.49 6.32
C ASN A 232 -0.43 3.11 5.39
N ALA A 233 -0.58 1.80 5.18
CA ALA A 233 -1.68 1.22 4.43
C ALA A 233 -2.90 0.99 5.34
N ILE A 234 -3.54 2.09 5.77
CA ILE A 234 -4.71 2.08 6.65
C ILE A 234 -5.88 2.80 5.97
N TYR A 235 -7.00 2.11 5.82
CA TYR A 235 -8.14 2.57 5.05
C TYR A 235 -9.45 2.44 5.82
N LEU A 236 -10.33 3.43 5.66
CA LEU A 236 -11.72 3.34 6.05
C LEU A 236 -12.50 2.63 4.93
N ALA A 237 -13.28 1.62 5.29
CA ALA A 237 -14.15 0.89 4.38
C ALA A 237 -15.52 0.61 5.00
N LYS A 238 -16.50 0.34 4.16
CA LYS A 238 -17.83 -0.15 4.54
C LYS A 238 -17.87 -1.65 4.28
N ALA A 239 -18.00 -2.44 5.34
CA ALA A 239 -18.20 -3.88 5.24
C ALA A 239 -19.70 -4.19 5.11
N ARG A 240 -20.09 -4.95 4.08
CA ARG A 240 -21.46 -5.42 3.86
C ARG A 240 -21.51 -6.93 4.02
N GLY A 241 -22.29 -7.41 5.00
CA GLY A 241 -22.56 -8.83 5.20
C GLY A 241 -23.84 -9.31 4.50
N PRO A 242 -24.20 -10.61 4.63
CA PRO A 242 -25.36 -11.22 3.96
C PRO A 242 -26.70 -10.62 4.38
N LYS A 243 -26.81 -10.12 5.62
CA LYS A 243 -27.99 -9.42 6.12
C LYS A 243 -28.14 -8.00 5.57
N LYS A 244 -27.29 -7.58 4.63
CA LYS A 244 -27.17 -6.21 4.10
C LYS A 244 -26.91 -5.14 5.18
N GLN A 245 -26.47 -5.58 6.36
CA GLN A 245 -25.97 -4.65 7.37
C GLN A 245 -24.63 -4.11 6.90
N GLU A 246 -24.51 -2.79 6.96
CA GLU A 246 -23.31 -2.05 6.62
C GLU A 246 -22.67 -1.59 7.92
N VAL A 247 -21.38 -1.90 8.08
CA VAL A 247 -20.61 -1.46 9.24
C VAL A 247 -19.32 -0.79 8.76
N ASP A 248 -19.00 0.35 9.36
CA ASP A 248 -17.74 1.03 9.09
C ASP A 248 -16.59 0.26 9.76
N VAL A 249 -15.57 -0.05 8.97
CA VAL A 249 -14.39 -0.80 9.40
C VAL A 249 -13.11 -0.10 8.98
N VAL A 250 -12.05 -0.35 9.72
CA VAL A 250 -10.68 -0.04 9.35
C VAL A 250 -10.04 -1.30 8.77
N VAL A 251 -9.43 -1.16 7.59
CA VAL A 251 -8.62 -2.20 6.96
C VAL A 251 -7.16 -1.74 6.98
N LYS A 252 -6.31 -2.49 7.68
CA LYS A 252 -4.87 -2.25 7.82
C LYS A 252 -4.09 -3.39 7.18
N PHE A 253 -3.02 -3.04 6.47
CA PHE A 253 -2.03 -3.97 5.93
C PHE A 253 -0.73 -3.79 6.70
N THR A 254 -0.24 -4.85 7.33
CA THR A 254 0.96 -4.81 8.18
C THR A 254 1.71 -6.13 8.14
N GLU A 255 2.98 -6.13 8.54
CA GLU A 255 3.81 -7.35 8.61
C GLU A 255 3.48 -8.18 9.86
N LYS A 256 3.23 -7.51 10.99
CA LYS A 256 3.01 -8.15 12.30
C LYS A 256 1.79 -7.54 12.98
N TYR A 257 1.08 -8.37 13.74
CA TYR A 257 -0.09 -7.91 14.49
C TYR A 257 -0.37 -8.79 15.71
N GLY A 258 -0.49 -8.18 16.89
CA GLY A 258 -0.86 -8.81 18.15
C GLY A 258 -2.35 -9.13 18.25
N ALA A 259 -2.84 -10.05 17.42
CA ALA A 259 -4.26 -10.39 17.32
C ALA A 259 -4.86 -10.88 18.65
N ASP A 260 -4.11 -11.65 19.43
CA ASP A 260 -4.60 -12.20 20.71
C ASP A 260 -4.71 -11.14 21.80
N ALA A 261 -3.73 -10.24 21.90
CA ALA A 261 -3.78 -9.06 22.76
C ALA A 261 -4.97 -8.15 22.39
N HIS A 262 -5.20 -7.93 21.09
CA HIS A 262 -6.35 -7.17 20.61
C HIS A 262 -7.68 -7.85 21.03
N ARG A 263 -7.85 -9.14 20.76
CA ARG A 263 -9.08 -9.88 21.13
C ARG A 263 -9.33 -9.85 22.64
N LEU A 264 -8.28 -9.96 23.45
CA LEU A 264 -8.36 -9.83 24.90
C LEU A 264 -8.83 -8.42 25.30
N ALA A 265 -8.19 -7.37 24.78
CA ALA A 265 -8.61 -5.99 25.02
C ALA A 265 -10.07 -5.75 24.60
N TYR A 266 -10.49 -6.26 23.45
CA TYR A 266 -11.87 -6.17 22.96
C TYR A 266 -12.86 -6.84 23.91
N LYS A 267 -12.56 -8.06 24.38
CA LYS A 267 -13.40 -8.81 25.33
C LYS A 267 -13.67 -8.02 26.62
N HIS A 268 -12.72 -7.18 27.04
CA HIS A 268 -12.84 -6.31 28.20
C HIS A 268 -13.31 -4.87 27.87
N GLY A 269 -13.65 -4.60 26.62
CA GLY A 269 -14.18 -3.32 26.18
C GLY A 269 -13.12 -2.25 25.91
N PHE A 270 -11.84 -2.60 25.81
CA PHE A 270 -10.71 -1.68 25.62
C PHE A 270 -10.15 -1.62 24.19
N ALA A 271 -10.75 -2.33 23.23
CA ALA A 271 -10.39 -2.27 21.82
C ALA A 271 -11.67 -2.32 20.95
N PRO A 272 -11.61 -1.94 19.66
CA PRO A 272 -12.65 -2.29 18.69
C PRO A 272 -12.74 -3.80 18.47
N GLU A 273 -13.80 -4.27 17.82
CA GLU A 273 -13.91 -5.69 17.43
C GLU A 273 -12.90 -6.00 16.33
N LEU A 274 -12.14 -7.10 16.49
CA LEU A 274 -11.27 -7.63 15.46
C LEU A 274 -12.04 -8.63 14.59
N ARG A 275 -12.47 -8.21 13.40
CA ARG A 275 -13.31 -9.00 12.50
C ARG A 275 -12.53 -10.01 11.65
N PHE A 276 -11.34 -9.64 11.22
CA PHE A 276 -10.45 -10.48 10.42
C PHE A 276 -8.99 -10.15 10.71
N CYS A 277 -8.14 -11.16 10.79
CA CYS A 277 -6.70 -10.97 10.96
C CYS A 277 -5.95 -12.20 10.49
N ASP A 278 -5.47 -12.18 9.24
CA ASP A 278 -4.70 -13.28 8.67
C ASP A 278 -3.67 -12.80 7.67
N LYS A 279 -2.65 -13.65 7.45
CA LYS A 279 -1.69 -13.45 6.37
C LYS A 279 -2.33 -13.86 5.06
N VAL A 280 -2.36 -12.94 4.09
CA VAL A 280 -2.96 -13.19 2.77
C VAL A 280 -1.84 -13.34 1.75
N ASP A 281 -1.60 -14.56 1.28
CA ASP A 281 -0.46 -14.88 0.41
C ASP A 281 -0.42 -14.07 -0.88
N SER A 282 -1.59 -13.79 -1.48
CA SER A 282 -1.69 -12.97 -2.70
C SER A 282 -1.29 -11.50 -2.48
N ILE A 283 -1.26 -11.04 -1.23
CA ILE A 283 -0.90 -9.68 -0.83
C ILE A 283 0.50 -9.65 -0.22
N GLY A 284 0.96 -10.76 0.35
CA GLY A 284 2.25 -10.88 1.03
C GLY A 284 2.27 -10.33 2.45
N MET A 285 1.22 -9.64 2.88
CA MET A 285 1.09 -8.99 4.19
C MET A 285 -0.03 -9.61 5.04
N ARG A 286 -0.05 -9.28 6.32
CA ARG A 286 -1.20 -9.50 7.19
C ARG A 286 -2.25 -8.44 6.93
N VAL A 287 -3.49 -8.87 6.71
CA VAL A 287 -4.64 -7.98 6.57
C VAL A 287 -5.45 -8.04 7.85
N VAL A 288 -5.70 -6.86 8.41
CA VAL A 288 -6.44 -6.66 9.65
C VAL A 288 -7.70 -5.86 9.33
N VAL A 289 -8.87 -6.43 9.65
CA VAL A 289 -10.15 -5.73 9.58
C VAL A 289 -10.71 -5.61 10.98
N MET A 290 -10.96 -4.38 11.43
CA MET A 290 -11.51 -4.08 12.74
C MET A 290 -12.56 -2.98 12.67
N ASP A 291 -13.39 -2.86 13.70
CA ASP A 291 -14.43 -1.83 13.75
C ASP A 291 -13.85 -0.43 13.73
N TYR A 292 -14.50 0.48 13.01
CA TYR A 292 -14.15 1.88 13.07
C TYR A 292 -14.56 2.47 14.42
N VAL A 293 -13.58 3.01 15.15
CA VAL A 293 -13.84 3.72 16.41
C VAL A 293 -14.28 5.15 16.08
N ASN A 294 -15.57 5.44 16.25
CA ASN A 294 -16.07 6.81 16.19
C ASN A 294 -15.72 7.53 17.50
N GLY A 295 -14.64 8.30 17.46
CA GLY A 295 -14.06 8.97 18.62
C GLY A 295 -12.98 9.98 18.22
N TYR A 296 -12.28 10.50 19.21
CA TYR A 296 -11.14 11.39 19.02
C TYR A 296 -9.90 10.82 19.70
N MET A 297 -8.72 11.17 19.19
CA MET A 297 -7.46 10.80 19.82
C MET A 297 -7.36 11.41 21.22
N ALA A 298 -6.74 10.69 22.14
CA ALA A 298 -6.40 11.20 23.45
C ALA A 298 -5.60 12.51 23.35
N THR A 299 -6.09 13.55 24.02
CA THR A 299 -5.30 14.75 24.29
C THR A 299 -4.68 14.64 25.66
N VAL A 300 -3.37 14.84 25.73
CA VAL A 300 -2.61 14.78 26.97
C VAL A 300 -2.59 16.16 27.66
N PRO A 301 -2.72 16.23 29.00
CA PRO A 301 -2.93 15.12 29.93
C PRO A 301 -4.34 14.54 29.87
N LEU A 302 -4.42 13.20 30.03
CA LEU A 302 -5.70 12.50 30.06
C LEU A 302 -6.56 12.93 31.25
N ALA A 303 -7.87 13.10 31.01
CA ALA A 303 -8.84 13.28 32.09
C ALA A 303 -8.83 12.08 33.05
N ALA A 304 -9.11 12.30 34.33
CA ALA A 304 -8.97 11.28 35.37
C ALA A 304 -9.73 9.97 35.07
N THR A 305 -10.93 10.06 34.49
CA THR A 305 -11.73 8.90 34.06
C THR A 305 -11.05 8.13 32.92
N THR A 306 -10.56 8.83 31.91
CA THR A 306 -9.82 8.28 30.78
C THR A 306 -8.51 7.64 31.23
N ALA A 307 -7.77 8.31 32.12
CA ALA A 307 -6.55 7.79 32.74
C ALA A 307 -6.81 6.48 33.50
N SER A 308 -7.89 6.41 34.28
CA SER A 308 -8.27 5.17 34.98
C SER A 308 -8.67 4.07 34.01
N SER A 309 -9.38 4.39 32.94
CA SER A 309 -9.76 3.44 31.88
C SER A 309 -8.51 2.89 31.16
N LEU A 310 -7.55 3.76 30.83
CA LEU A 310 -6.28 3.38 30.21
C LEU A 310 -5.47 2.44 31.11
N ARG A 311 -5.30 2.78 32.40
CA ARG A 311 -4.59 1.91 33.35
C ARG A 311 -5.22 0.52 33.43
N LYS A 312 -6.56 0.45 33.52
CA LYS A 312 -7.28 -0.83 33.51
C LYS A 312 -7.07 -1.63 32.22
N ALA A 313 -7.00 -0.96 31.07
CA ALA A 313 -6.74 -1.62 29.80
C ALA A 313 -5.35 -2.29 29.79
N VAL A 314 -4.32 -1.56 30.23
CA VAL A 314 -2.94 -2.06 30.31
C VAL A 314 -2.82 -3.17 31.36
N GLU A 315 -3.38 -2.98 32.56
CA GLU A 315 -3.42 -4.00 33.61
C GLU A 315 -4.11 -5.29 33.14
N THR A 316 -5.18 -5.18 32.34
CA THR A 316 -5.89 -6.34 31.77
C THR A 316 -4.99 -7.12 30.82
N LEU A 317 -4.22 -6.44 29.95
CA LEU A 317 -3.25 -7.10 29.07
C LEU A 317 -2.14 -7.77 29.89
N HIS A 318 -1.59 -7.05 30.86
CA HIS A 318 -0.50 -7.50 31.71
C HIS A 318 -0.87 -8.71 32.57
N ALA A 319 -2.12 -8.80 33.03
CA ALA A 319 -2.63 -9.93 33.83
C ALA A 319 -2.63 -11.26 33.05
N ASP A 320 -2.73 -11.21 31.72
CA ASP A 320 -2.71 -12.36 30.81
C ASP A 320 -1.35 -12.51 30.08
N ASP A 321 -0.31 -11.85 30.60
CA ASP A 321 1.06 -11.85 30.06
C ASP A 321 1.19 -11.30 28.64
N PHE A 322 0.37 -10.31 28.30
CA PHE A 322 0.53 -9.49 27.11
C PHE A 322 1.15 -8.13 27.43
N VAL A 323 1.90 -7.60 26.47
CA VAL A 323 2.37 -6.20 26.43
C VAL A 323 1.78 -5.51 25.22
N PHE A 324 1.56 -4.20 25.31
CA PHE A 324 1.05 -3.38 24.22
C PHE A 324 2.19 -2.90 23.30
N GLY A 325 3.25 -2.35 23.90
CA GLY A 325 4.51 -1.99 23.26
C GLY A 325 4.56 -0.59 22.65
N ASP A 326 3.49 -0.16 21.98
CA ASP A 326 3.43 1.13 21.28
C ASP A 326 2.45 2.13 21.93
N LEU A 327 2.46 2.24 23.25
CA LEU A 327 1.44 3.05 23.95
C LEU A 327 1.74 4.55 23.83
N ARG A 328 1.06 5.23 22.90
CA ARG A 328 1.22 6.68 22.63
C ARG A 328 -0.12 7.33 22.31
N GLU A 329 -0.18 8.66 22.33
CA GLU A 329 -1.40 9.45 22.05
C GLU A 329 -2.15 9.00 20.78
N PRO A 330 -1.47 8.72 19.64
CA PRO A 330 -2.15 8.30 18.41
C PRO A 330 -2.83 6.92 18.52
N ASN A 331 -2.38 6.08 19.46
CA ASN A 331 -2.84 4.70 19.64
C ASN A 331 -3.90 4.58 20.74
N VAL A 332 -4.30 5.69 21.36
CA VAL A 332 -5.34 5.76 22.40
C VAL A 332 -6.49 6.63 21.90
N MET A 333 -7.62 6.00 21.59
CA MET A 333 -8.85 6.66 21.16
C MET A 333 -9.84 6.78 22.31
N ILE A 334 -10.58 7.89 22.37
CA ILE A 334 -11.73 8.10 23.26
C ILE A 334 -12.98 7.97 22.41
N ALA A 335 -13.72 6.87 22.57
CA ALA A 335 -14.95 6.62 21.84
C ALA A 335 -16.08 7.57 22.30
N GLY A 336 -17.14 7.69 21.50
CA GLY A 336 -18.27 8.57 21.81
C GLY A 336 -19.02 8.26 23.13
N ASP A 337 -18.83 7.07 23.69
CA ASP A 337 -19.32 6.67 25.02
C ASP A 337 -18.38 7.09 26.18
N GLY A 338 -17.25 7.71 25.86
CA GLY A 338 -16.23 8.16 26.82
C GLY A 338 -15.22 7.07 27.21
N ASN A 339 -15.33 5.85 26.69
CA ASN A 339 -14.41 4.76 27.01
C ASN A 339 -13.13 4.83 26.15
N VAL A 340 -12.02 4.39 26.76
CA VAL A 340 -10.75 4.24 26.04
C VAL A 340 -10.82 3.03 25.12
N LYS A 341 -10.34 3.21 23.89
CA LYS A 341 -10.08 2.17 22.91
C LYS A 341 -8.62 2.25 22.48
N LEU A 342 -7.85 1.23 22.83
CA LEU A 342 -6.52 1.01 22.27
C LEU A 342 -6.67 0.58 20.81
N ILE A 343 -5.88 1.18 19.95
CA ILE A 343 -5.76 0.84 18.52
C ILE A 343 -4.30 0.65 18.18
N ASP A 344 -4.02 -0.05 17.07
CA ASP A 344 -2.66 -0.36 16.61
C ASP A 344 -1.88 -1.33 17.53
N PHE A 345 -2.12 -2.63 17.32
CA PHE A 345 -1.50 -3.71 18.08
C PHE A 345 -0.28 -4.32 17.36
N ASP A 346 0.37 -3.60 16.45
CA ASP A 346 1.45 -4.14 15.61
C ASP A 346 2.64 -4.67 16.43
N TRP A 347 2.90 -4.05 17.59
CA TRP A 347 4.00 -4.42 18.50
C TRP A 347 3.52 -5.25 19.70
N SER A 348 2.22 -5.48 19.84
CA SER A 348 1.67 -6.21 20.98
C SER A 348 1.86 -7.71 20.85
N GLY A 349 2.03 -8.38 21.98
CA GLY A 349 2.14 -9.84 22.05
C GLY A 349 2.55 -10.32 23.42
N ARG A 350 2.95 -11.60 23.52
CA ARG A 350 3.33 -12.19 24.81
C ARG A 350 4.64 -11.61 25.33
N VAL A 351 4.68 -11.39 26.65
CA VAL A 351 5.91 -10.98 27.36
C VAL A 351 7.02 -11.99 27.06
N GLY A 352 8.20 -11.49 26.70
CA GLY A 352 9.35 -12.34 26.37
C GLY A 352 9.40 -12.87 24.94
N GLU A 353 8.36 -12.63 24.12
CA GLU A 353 8.32 -13.06 22.72
C GLU A 353 8.44 -11.89 21.72
N VAL A 354 7.77 -10.76 22.00
CA VAL A 354 7.76 -9.59 21.12
C VAL A 354 8.94 -8.64 21.37
N ARG A 355 9.43 -8.04 20.28
CA ARG A 355 10.60 -7.16 20.24
C ARG A 355 10.30 -5.88 19.49
N TYR A 356 10.94 -4.79 19.89
CA TYR A 356 10.91 -3.54 19.13
C TYR A 356 11.58 -3.72 17.76
N PRO A 357 11.11 -2.98 16.72
CA PRO A 357 11.83 -2.88 15.46
C PRO A 357 13.28 -2.39 15.67
N TYR A 358 14.21 -2.84 14.83
CA TYR A 358 15.61 -2.37 14.91
C TYR A 358 15.76 -0.88 14.58
N ASP A 359 14.83 -0.34 13.81
CA ASP A 359 14.72 1.03 13.35
C ASP A 359 13.72 1.85 14.17
N ILE A 360 13.43 1.45 15.42
CA ILE A 360 12.60 2.25 16.33
C ILE A 360 13.18 3.66 16.48
N ALA A 361 12.32 4.67 16.30
CA ALA A 361 12.69 6.06 16.54
C ALA A 361 12.80 6.31 18.05
N LEU A 362 14.03 6.58 18.52
CA LEU A 362 14.34 6.94 19.90
C LEU A 362 14.58 8.45 20.02
N ASP A 363 14.48 8.97 21.23
CA ASP A 363 14.88 10.35 21.52
C ASP A 363 16.42 10.41 21.50
N GLU A 364 17.00 11.04 20.47
CA GLU A 364 18.46 11.22 20.38
C GLU A 364 18.98 12.25 21.38
N ASP A 365 18.18 13.27 21.68
CA ASP A 365 18.47 14.28 22.70
C ASP A 365 17.54 14.08 23.91
N PRO A 366 18.07 13.76 25.11
CA PRO A 366 17.30 13.71 26.35
C PRO A 366 16.58 15.01 26.71
N ALA A 367 16.94 16.14 26.10
CA ALA A 367 16.28 17.42 26.29
C ALA A 367 15.01 17.60 25.43
N GLU A 368 14.84 16.85 24.34
CA GLU A 368 13.75 17.06 23.38
C GLU A 368 12.55 16.11 23.54
N PHE A 369 12.64 15.05 24.38
CA PHE A 369 11.54 14.14 24.81
C PHE A 369 10.38 14.00 23.80
N LEU A 370 10.71 13.74 22.53
CA LEU A 370 9.75 13.76 21.43
C LEU A 370 8.79 12.57 21.55
N TYR A 371 9.34 11.40 21.88
CA TYR A 371 8.56 10.17 22.08
C TYR A 371 8.43 9.84 23.57
N GLY A 372 9.48 10.09 24.36
CA GLY A 372 9.52 9.84 25.79
C GLY A 372 9.44 8.36 26.14
N TRP A 373 10.18 7.53 25.40
CA TRP A 373 10.30 6.10 25.65
C TRP A 373 10.95 5.81 27.01
N HIS A 374 10.66 4.63 27.57
CA HIS A 374 11.38 4.15 28.75
C HIS A 374 12.89 4.02 28.45
N PRO A 375 13.81 4.37 29.37
CA PRO A 375 15.25 4.42 29.09
C PRO A 375 15.89 3.11 28.61
N GLU A 376 15.24 1.97 28.89
CA GLU A 376 15.70 0.64 28.49
C GLU A 376 15.13 0.19 27.12
N VAL A 377 14.37 1.05 26.44
CA VAL A 377 13.84 0.77 25.10
C VAL A 377 14.96 0.92 24.08
N HIS A 378 15.29 -0.18 23.41
CA HIS A 378 16.28 -0.22 22.34
C HIS A 378 15.78 -1.07 21.15
N GLY A 379 16.30 -0.79 19.96
CA GLY A 379 15.94 -1.52 18.75
C GLY A 379 16.31 -3.00 18.84
N GLY A 380 15.34 -3.87 18.52
CA GLY A 380 15.52 -5.33 18.60
C GLY A 380 15.39 -5.93 20.00
N GLU A 381 15.27 -5.13 21.06
CA GLU A 381 15.10 -5.63 22.42
C GLU A 381 13.66 -6.04 22.73
N LEU A 382 13.50 -6.85 23.78
CA LEU A 382 12.19 -7.34 24.23
C LEU A 382 11.31 -6.19 24.74
N ILE A 383 10.02 -6.27 24.42
CA ILE A 383 9.02 -5.36 24.97
C ILE A 383 8.59 -5.91 26.34
N THR A 384 8.65 -5.06 27.37
CA THR A 384 8.35 -5.42 28.76
C THR A 384 7.10 -4.70 29.28
N LYS A 385 6.56 -5.16 30.41
CA LYS A 385 5.40 -4.53 31.05
C LYS A 385 5.76 -3.13 31.57
N GLU A 386 6.99 -2.97 32.03
CA GLU A 386 7.54 -1.71 32.55
C GLU A 386 7.53 -0.61 31.49
N HIS A 387 7.76 -0.96 30.21
CA HIS A 387 7.66 0.00 29.10
C HIS A 387 6.23 0.54 28.96
N ASP A 388 5.22 -0.34 28.98
CA ASP A 388 3.81 0.08 28.91
C ASP A 388 3.41 0.91 30.14
N THR A 389 3.87 0.53 31.34
CA THR A 389 3.60 1.28 32.57
C THR A 389 4.19 2.68 32.51
N HIS A 390 5.44 2.81 32.03
CA HIS A 390 6.10 4.09 31.84
C HIS A 390 5.31 5.00 30.89
N MET A 391 4.92 4.46 29.73
CA MET A 391 4.15 5.21 28.74
C MET A 391 2.75 5.56 29.24
N THR A 392 2.12 4.68 30.03
CA THR A 392 0.83 4.97 30.67
C THR A 392 0.94 6.18 31.58
N GLU A 393 1.94 6.21 32.46
CA GLU A 393 2.12 7.33 33.37
C GLU A 393 2.49 8.62 32.64
N ARG A 394 3.23 8.55 31.53
CA ARG A 394 3.48 9.71 30.66
C ARG A 394 2.18 10.32 30.12
N LEU A 395 1.28 9.50 29.58
CA LEU A 395 -0.01 9.94 29.04
C LEU A 395 -0.93 10.51 30.14
N VAL A 396 -0.81 10.02 31.38
CA VAL A 396 -1.60 10.49 32.51
C VAL A 396 -1.02 11.75 33.17
N GLN A 397 0.31 11.87 33.27
CA GLN A 397 0.97 12.83 34.16
C GLN A 397 1.52 14.09 33.50
N GLN A 398 1.42 14.30 32.18
CA GLN A 398 2.01 15.50 31.55
C GLN A 398 1.34 16.81 32.02
N ARG A 399 1.91 17.38 33.09
CA ARG A 399 1.82 18.78 33.49
C ARG A 399 3.10 19.50 33.06
N LYS A 400 2.93 20.44 32.14
CA LYS A 400 3.73 21.66 31.89
C LYS A 400 5.26 21.46 31.80
N SER A 401 5.77 21.45 30.56
CA SER A 401 7.04 22.13 30.28
C SER A 401 6.92 23.56 30.82
N ARG A 402 7.79 23.91 31.77
CA ARG A 402 7.95 25.28 32.25
C ARG A 402 8.65 26.14 31.22
#